data_AF-A0A3T1B2Q2-F1
#
_entry.id   AF-A0A3T1B2Q2-F1
#
_cell.length_a   1.000
_cell.length_b   1.000
_cell.length_c   1.000
_cell.angle_alpha   90.00
_cell.angle_beta   90.00
_cell.angle_gamma   90.00
#
_symmetry.space_group_name_H-M   'P 1'
#
loop_
_entity.id
_entity.type
_entity.pdbx_description
1 polymer ?
#
loop_
_entity_poly.entity_id
_entity_poly.type
_entity_poly.pdbx_seq_one_letter_code
_entity_poly.pdbx_strand_id
1 'polypeptide(L)'
;MELPEDASAFDRRVVSGGLFDDEIAWLRSRRAALAERTGGPDDARALVAAHTISVYPDKWTGFGLTLPASVSRAHVAAVTDPLELLKTSFAWGSGTRQAYGPHRLGEILVDAQPAKLDAATAALQKDGPVAAYRVLLSGEHKIAGLGPAFFTKFLYFTDSSALILDKQLAAAMRRFWERRHTAGDPDPEWLWRPPTWSSYRYHVYLAFMTMAAARLSDSSEAWTTDLIERLLFGTPLPS
;
A
#
# COMPACT_ATOMS: atom_id res chain seq x y z
N MET A 1 0.57 -13.47 9.64
CA MET A 1 -0.14 -13.81 8.39
C MET A 1 0.61 -14.95 7.74
N GLU A 2 -0.05 -16.08 7.52
CA GLU A 2 0.54 -17.21 6.81
C GLU A 2 0.48 -16.97 5.29
N LEU A 3 1.36 -17.62 4.53
CA LEU A 3 1.30 -17.60 3.07
C LEU A 3 0.11 -18.44 2.56
N PRO A 4 -0.35 -18.21 1.31
CA PRO A 4 -1.26 -19.13 0.64
C PRO A 4 -0.77 -20.59 0.68
N GLU A 5 -1.67 -21.56 0.79
CA GLU A 5 -1.32 -22.99 0.75
C GLU A 5 -0.61 -23.38 -0.56
N ASP A 6 -0.97 -22.74 -1.66
CA ASP A 6 -0.38 -22.91 -2.98
C ASP A 6 0.87 -22.04 -3.23
N ALA A 7 1.42 -21.40 -2.18
CA ALA A 7 2.59 -20.55 -2.34
C ALA A 7 3.78 -21.32 -2.91
N SER A 8 4.38 -20.74 -3.96
CA SER A 8 5.55 -21.29 -4.64
C SER A 8 6.72 -21.47 -3.66
N ALA A 9 7.59 -22.45 -3.92
CA ALA A 9 8.80 -22.67 -3.12
C ALA A 9 9.67 -21.41 -3.06
N PHE A 10 9.71 -20.64 -4.16
CA PHE A 10 10.42 -19.37 -4.21
C PHE A 10 9.83 -18.33 -3.25
N ASP A 11 8.51 -18.07 -3.35
CA ASP A 11 7.85 -17.09 -2.48
C ASP A 11 7.95 -17.51 -1.00
N ARG A 12 7.81 -18.81 -0.70
CA ARG A 12 8.02 -19.35 0.66
C ARG A 12 9.41 -19.03 1.16
N ARG A 13 10.45 -19.33 0.37
CA ARG A 13 11.85 -19.07 0.72
C ARG A 13 12.12 -17.59 0.95
N VAL A 14 11.57 -16.72 0.11
CA VAL A 14 11.73 -15.27 0.26
C VAL A 14 11.07 -14.76 1.54
N VAL A 15 9.83 -15.15 1.80
CA VAL A 15 9.08 -14.70 2.98
C VAL A 15 9.64 -15.30 4.26
N SER A 16 9.94 -16.60 4.30
CA SER A 16 10.50 -17.26 5.49
C SER A 16 11.94 -16.84 5.75
N GLY A 17 12.70 -16.54 4.71
CA GLY A 17 14.06 -15.99 4.83
C GLY A 17 14.07 -14.58 5.43
N GLY A 18 12.94 -13.86 5.40
CA GLY A 18 12.80 -12.55 6.00
C GLY A 18 13.77 -11.52 5.41
N LEU A 19 14.09 -10.48 6.19
CA LEU A 19 15.05 -9.45 5.83
C LEU A 19 16.50 -9.91 6.08
N PHE A 20 17.42 -9.53 5.20
CA PHE A 20 18.86 -9.63 5.43
C PHE A 20 19.35 -8.57 6.43
N ASP A 21 20.52 -8.78 7.03
CA ASP A 21 21.05 -7.89 8.07
C ASP A 21 21.31 -6.46 7.56
N ASP A 22 21.73 -6.31 6.31
CA ASP A 22 21.93 -5.01 5.67
C ASP A 22 20.60 -4.31 5.35
N GLU A 23 19.56 -5.06 4.97
CA GLU A 23 18.20 -4.55 4.79
C GLU A 23 17.60 -4.08 6.13
N ILE A 24 17.88 -4.80 7.22
CA ILE A 24 17.50 -4.41 8.60
C ILE A 24 18.19 -3.12 9.00
N ALA A 25 19.52 -3.05 8.85
CA ALA A 25 20.30 -1.86 9.19
C ALA A 25 19.85 -0.64 8.38
N TRP A 26 19.57 -0.84 7.09
CA TRP A 26 19.04 0.20 6.22
C TRP A 26 17.66 0.70 6.66
N LEU A 27 16.70 -0.19 6.96
CA LEU A 27 15.38 0.21 7.45
C LEU A 27 15.48 1.01 8.76
N ARG A 28 16.28 0.55 9.72
CA ARG A 28 16.51 1.23 11.01
C ARG A 28 17.08 2.64 10.82
N SER A 29 18.12 2.77 9.98
CA SER A 29 18.70 4.08 9.62
C SER A 29 17.65 5.03 9.03
N ARG A 30 16.76 4.50 8.17
CA ARG A 30 15.71 5.31 7.55
C ARG A 30 14.61 5.72 8.50
N ARG A 31 14.22 4.87 9.45
CA ARG A 31 13.31 5.24 10.53
C ARG A 31 13.88 6.39 11.35
N ALA A 32 15.15 6.28 11.77
CA ALA A 32 15.82 7.32 12.53
C ALA A 32 15.86 8.66 11.78
N ALA A 33 16.25 8.64 10.49
CA ALA A 33 16.26 9.84 9.65
C ALA A 33 14.84 10.42 9.42
N LEU A 34 13.80 9.57 9.38
CA LEU A 34 12.42 10.03 9.30
C LEU A 34 11.98 10.70 10.60
N ALA A 35 12.28 10.11 11.75
CA ALA A 35 11.97 10.66 13.06
C ALA A 35 12.60 12.05 13.26
N GLU A 36 13.90 12.17 12.98
CA GLU A 36 14.63 13.44 13.04
C GLU A 36 13.98 14.53 12.17
N ARG A 37 13.67 14.20 10.91
CA ARG A 37 13.02 15.15 9.98
C ARG A 37 11.64 15.61 10.41
N THR A 38 10.89 14.76 11.09
CA THR A 38 9.53 15.09 11.51
C THR A 38 9.48 15.83 12.84
N GLY A 39 10.60 15.90 13.58
CA GLY A 39 10.63 16.43 14.94
C GLY A 39 9.63 15.72 15.88
N GLY A 40 9.15 14.55 15.47
CA GLY A 40 8.07 13.81 16.10
C GLY A 40 8.58 12.72 17.03
N PRO A 41 7.68 12.11 17.82
CA PRO A 41 8.03 10.94 18.61
C PRO A 41 8.49 9.80 17.70
N ASP A 42 9.36 8.93 18.20
CA ASP A 42 9.78 7.68 17.54
C ASP A 42 8.65 6.62 17.54
N ASP A 43 7.40 7.07 17.45
CA ASP A 43 6.21 6.24 17.39
C ASP A 43 5.86 5.93 15.93
N ALA A 44 5.78 4.63 15.61
CA ALA A 44 5.53 4.16 14.26
C ALA A 44 4.24 4.74 13.65
N ARG A 45 3.17 4.86 14.44
CA ARG A 45 1.88 5.37 13.96
C ARG A 45 1.96 6.86 13.64
N ALA A 46 2.61 7.66 14.48
CA ALA A 46 2.83 9.07 14.23
C ALA A 46 3.64 9.31 12.95
N LEU A 47 4.72 8.55 12.74
CA LEU A 47 5.56 8.63 11.54
C LEU A 47 4.79 8.30 10.26
N VAL A 48 3.91 7.30 10.30
CA VAL A 48 3.04 6.95 9.17
C VAL A 48 1.98 8.03 8.93
N ALA A 49 1.27 8.45 9.98
CA ALA A 49 0.18 9.44 9.90
C ALA A 49 0.64 10.78 9.33
N ALA A 50 1.88 11.20 9.63
CA ALA A 50 2.49 12.43 9.15
C ALA A 50 2.91 12.40 7.67
N HIS A 51 2.84 11.25 6.99
CA HIS A 51 3.21 11.17 5.58
C HIS A 51 2.28 12.02 4.70
N THR A 52 2.85 13.04 4.08
CA THR A 52 2.15 13.92 3.13
C THR A 52 2.49 13.63 1.67
N ILE A 53 1.51 13.91 0.80
CA ILE A 53 1.66 14.00 -0.65
C ILE A 53 1.15 15.36 -1.10
N SER A 54 1.91 16.04 -1.95
CA SER A 54 1.45 17.27 -2.59
C SER A 54 0.38 16.99 -3.63
N VAL A 55 -0.66 17.81 -3.65
CA VAL A 55 -1.76 17.76 -4.62
C VAL A 55 -2.01 19.14 -5.21
N TYR A 56 -2.72 19.22 -6.34
CA TYR A 56 -3.27 20.47 -6.86
C TYR A 56 -4.74 20.59 -6.44
N PRO A 57 -5.09 21.36 -5.39
CA PRO A 57 -6.46 21.40 -4.86
C PRO A 57 -7.52 21.70 -5.91
N ASP A 58 -7.25 22.70 -6.77
CA ASP A 58 -8.18 23.15 -7.81
C ASP A 58 -8.58 22.07 -8.82
N LYS A 59 -7.78 21.01 -8.95
CA LYS A 59 -8.09 19.87 -9.84
C LYS A 59 -9.18 18.95 -9.29
N TRP A 60 -9.51 19.06 -8.01
CA TRP A 60 -10.39 18.13 -7.31
C TRP A 60 -11.71 18.76 -6.84
N THR A 61 -11.85 20.09 -6.96
CA THR A 61 -13.06 20.83 -6.58
C THR A 61 -14.31 20.36 -7.31
N GLY A 62 -14.18 19.97 -8.59
CA GLY A 62 -15.26 19.39 -9.40
C GLY A 62 -15.81 18.06 -8.88
N PHE A 63 -15.11 17.41 -7.94
CA PHE A 63 -15.57 16.18 -7.26
C PHE A 63 -16.14 16.44 -5.86
N GLY A 64 -16.26 17.71 -5.46
CA GLY A 64 -16.68 18.13 -4.13
C GLY A 64 -15.57 18.12 -3.07
N LEU A 65 -14.31 17.92 -3.47
CA LEU A 65 -13.20 17.83 -2.52
C LEU A 65 -12.61 19.21 -2.22
N THR A 66 -12.45 19.51 -0.93
CA THR A 66 -11.69 20.66 -0.43
C THR A 66 -10.40 20.16 0.22
N LEU A 67 -9.31 20.10 -0.54
CA LEU A 67 -8.03 19.56 -0.09
C LEU A 67 -6.99 20.65 0.18
N PRO A 68 -6.14 20.51 1.21
CA PRO A 68 -4.93 21.32 1.31
C PRO A 68 -3.95 20.98 0.17
N ALA A 69 -3.01 21.88 -0.13
CA ALA A 69 -1.95 21.63 -1.14
C ALA A 69 -1.03 20.45 -0.79
N SER A 70 -1.04 20.03 0.49
CA SER A 70 -0.30 18.88 1.01
C SER A 70 -1.24 18.06 1.89
N VAL A 71 -1.56 16.85 1.46
CA VAL A 71 -2.54 15.97 2.11
C VAL A 71 -1.78 14.87 2.85
N SER A 72 -1.98 14.76 4.17
CA SER A 72 -1.37 13.72 5.00
C SER A 72 -2.19 12.42 5.01
N ARG A 73 -1.59 11.30 5.43
CA ARG A 73 -2.35 10.07 5.72
C ARG A 73 -3.41 10.33 6.78
N ALA A 74 -3.08 11.07 7.84
CA ALA A 74 -4.04 11.45 8.88
C ALA A 74 -5.25 12.22 8.31
N HIS A 75 -5.03 13.10 7.32
CA HIS A 75 -6.11 13.83 6.66
C HIS A 75 -7.05 12.89 5.90
N VAL A 76 -6.52 11.93 5.15
CA VAL A 76 -7.36 10.97 4.41
C VAL A 76 -8.08 10.02 5.36
N ALA A 77 -7.41 9.54 6.41
CA ALA A 77 -7.98 8.64 7.41
C ALA A 77 -9.12 9.27 8.24
N ALA A 78 -9.24 10.60 8.25
CA ALA A 78 -10.34 11.29 8.91
C ALA A 78 -11.64 11.28 8.09
N VAL A 79 -11.60 10.85 6.82
CA VAL A 79 -12.78 10.79 5.94
C VAL A 79 -13.55 9.50 6.19
N THR A 80 -14.82 9.62 6.58
CA THR A 80 -15.66 8.48 6.99
C THR A 80 -16.66 8.02 5.92
N ASP A 81 -17.09 8.91 5.03
CA ASP A 81 -17.95 8.52 3.90
C ASP A 81 -17.15 7.70 2.89
N PRO A 82 -17.57 6.47 2.52
CA PRO A 82 -16.79 5.61 1.63
C PRO A 82 -16.52 6.22 0.25
N LEU A 83 -17.47 6.98 -0.30
CA LEU A 83 -17.31 7.57 -1.62
C LEU A 83 -16.36 8.78 -1.57
N GLU A 84 -16.48 9.63 -0.56
CA GLU A 84 -15.49 10.69 -0.29
C GLU A 84 -14.12 10.12 0.03
N LEU A 85 -14.04 9.00 0.75
CA LEU A 85 -12.79 8.30 1.04
C LEU A 85 -12.13 7.79 -0.23
N LEU A 86 -12.90 7.19 -1.14
CA LEU A 86 -12.42 6.80 -2.47
C LEU A 86 -11.85 8.01 -3.23
N LYS A 87 -12.60 9.10 -3.33
CA LYS A 87 -12.16 10.32 -4.03
C LYS A 87 -10.90 10.91 -3.40
N THR A 88 -10.88 11.03 -2.08
CA THR A 88 -9.77 11.66 -1.32
C THR A 88 -8.51 10.81 -1.38
N SER A 89 -8.62 9.50 -1.19
CA SER A 89 -7.48 8.57 -1.34
C SER A 89 -6.97 8.49 -2.77
N PHE A 90 -7.85 8.63 -3.77
CA PHE A 90 -7.47 8.72 -5.18
C PHE A 90 -6.69 10.00 -5.48
N ALA A 91 -7.17 11.15 -4.98
CA ALA A 91 -6.49 12.43 -5.13
C ALA A 91 -5.10 12.41 -4.46
N TRP A 92 -5.03 11.90 -3.23
CA TRP A 92 -3.77 11.68 -2.50
C TRP A 92 -2.81 10.78 -3.28
N GLY A 93 -3.29 9.66 -3.82
CA GLY A 93 -2.48 8.73 -4.60
C GLY A 93 -2.04 9.24 -5.97
N SER A 94 -2.76 10.20 -6.54
CA SER A 94 -2.44 10.83 -7.82
C SER A 94 -1.31 11.86 -7.70
N GLY A 95 -1.26 12.55 -6.56
CA GLY A 95 -0.31 13.63 -6.29
C GLY A 95 -0.36 14.75 -7.33
N THR A 96 0.77 15.42 -7.57
CA THR A 96 0.90 16.48 -8.60
C THR A 96 1.24 15.95 -10.00
N ARG A 97 1.58 14.66 -10.15
CA ARG A 97 2.18 14.14 -11.40
C ARG A 97 1.17 13.69 -12.46
N GLN A 98 -0.10 13.54 -12.11
CA GLN A 98 -1.10 12.97 -13.01
C GLN A 98 -2.08 14.02 -13.52
N ALA A 99 -1.72 14.70 -14.62
CA ALA A 99 -2.62 15.62 -15.31
C ALA A 99 -3.97 14.95 -15.72
N TYR A 100 -3.95 13.62 -15.93
CA TYR A 100 -5.12 12.80 -16.28
C TYR A 100 -5.91 12.27 -15.06
N GLY A 101 -5.44 12.53 -13.83
CA GLY A 101 -6.05 12.01 -12.60
C GLY A 101 -7.54 12.37 -12.44
N PRO A 102 -7.92 13.66 -12.57
CA PRO A 102 -9.32 14.08 -12.49
C PRO A 102 -10.23 13.38 -13.50
N HIS A 103 -9.81 13.31 -14.77
CA HIS A 103 -10.61 12.66 -15.81
C HIS A 103 -10.85 11.18 -15.50
N ARG A 104 -9.79 10.45 -15.12
CA ARG A 104 -9.90 9.04 -14.71
C ARG A 104 -10.80 8.86 -13.48
N LEU A 105 -10.74 9.76 -12.50
CA LEU A 105 -11.65 9.70 -11.35
C LEU A 105 -13.11 9.87 -11.80
N GLY A 106 -13.36 10.78 -12.75
CA GLY A 106 -14.69 10.92 -13.36
C GLY A 106 -15.21 9.62 -13.96
N GLU A 107 -14.39 8.91 -14.73
CA GLU A 107 -14.75 7.60 -15.31
C GLU A 107 -15.01 6.53 -14.22
N ILE A 108 -14.19 6.49 -13.19
CA ILE A 108 -14.37 5.57 -12.05
C ILE A 108 -15.69 5.83 -11.34
N LEU A 109 -16.04 7.10 -11.11
CA LEU A 109 -17.24 7.48 -10.37
C LEU A 109 -18.54 7.17 -11.12
N VAL A 110 -18.50 6.91 -12.43
CA VAL A 110 -19.67 6.40 -13.17
C VAL A 110 -20.11 5.02 -12.66
N ASP A 111 -19.15 4.19 -12.22
CA ASP A 111 -19.41 2.81 -11.77
C ASP A 111 -19.18 2.60 -10.25
N ALA A 112 -18.56 3.55 -9.56
CA ALA A 112 -18.30 3.48 -8.12
C ALA A 112 -19.58 3.70 -7.30
N GLN A 113 -20.35 2.63 -7.13
CA GLN A 113 -21.57 2.63 -6.31
C GLN A 113 -21.27 2.33 -4.83
N PRO A 114 -21.99 2.93 -3.86
CA PRO A 114 -21.79 2.67 -2.42
C PRO A 114 -21.77 1.18 -2.08
N ALA A 115 -22.69 0.39 -2.65
CA ALA A 115 -22.77 -1.06 -2.41
C ALA A 115 -21.48 -1.82 -2.76
N LYS A 116 -20.71 -1.37 -3.77
CA LYS A 116 -19.42 -2.01 -4.13
C LYS A 116 -18.34 -1.70 -3.09
N LEU A 117 -18.32 -0.47 -2.58
CA LEU A 117 -17.40 -0.05 -1.52
C LEU A 117 -17.75 -0.74 -0.20
N ASP A 118 -19.04 -0.80 0.14
CA ASP A 118 -19.54 -1.48 1.33
C ASP A 118 -19.22 -2.98 1.30
N ALA A 119 -19.35 -3.64 0.14
CA ALA A 119 -18.97 -5.05 -0.01
C ALA A 119 -17.48 -5.27 0.26
N ALA A 120 -16.62 -4.38 -0.25
CA ALA A 120 -15.18 -4.45 -0.01
C ALA A 120 -14.83 -4.19 1.46
N THR A 121 -15.47 -3.21 2.10
CA THR A 121 -15.32 -2.90 3.52
C THR A 121 -15.79 -4.07 4.39
N ALA A 122 -16.94 -4.67 4.08
CA ALA A 122 -17.46 -5.82 4.80
C ALA A 122 -16.50 -7.03 4.69
N ALA A 123 -15.98 -7.31 3.49
CA ALA A 123 -14.97 -8.35 3.29
C ALA A 123 -13.68 -8.05 4.05
N LEU A 124 -13.25 -6.79 4.10
CA LEU A 124 -12.06 -6.36 4.85
C LEU A 124 -12.21 -6.64 6.34
N GLN A 125 -13.35 -6.27 6.92
CA GLN A 125 -13.62 -6.47 8.35
C GLN A 125 -13.84 -7.93 8.73
N LYS A 126 -14.47 -8.71 7.85
CA LYS A 126 -14.83 -10.11 8.13
C LYS A 126 -13.70 -11.09 7.82
N ASP A 127 -13.12 -10.98 6.64
CA ASP A 127 -12.25 -12.00 6.03
C ASP A 127 -10.83 -11.46 5.75
N GLY A 128 -10.59 -10.17 6.01
CA GLY A 128 -9.29 -9.53 5.92
C GLY A 128 -8.94 -8.94 4.55
N PRO A 129 -7.73 -8.35 4.42
CA PRO A 129 -7.34 -7.52 3.28
C PRO A 129 -7.26 -8.27 1.95
N VAL A 130 -6.93 -9.57 1.96
CA VAL A 130 -6.87 -10.38 0.72
C VAL A 130 -8.27 -10.63 0.15
N ALA A 131 -9.27 -10.83 1.01
CA ALA A 131 -10.65 -10.99 0.59
C ALA A 131 -11.19 -9.69 -0.02
N ALA A 132 -10.97 -8.55 0.66
CA ALA A 132 -11.35 -7.24 0.16
C ALA A 132 -10.66 -6.88 -1.18
N TYR A 133 -9.38 -7.23 -1.31
CA TYR A 133 -8.64 -7.09 -2.58
C TYR A 133 -9.34 -7.85 -3.71
N ARG A 134 -9.75 -9.11 -3.45
CA ARG A 134 -10.42 -9.95 -4.45
C ARG A 134 -11.76 -9.36 -4.89
N VAL A 135 -12.55 -8.83 -3.95
CA VAL A 135 -13.84 -8.17 -4.21
C VAL A 135 -13.71 -7.02 -5.22
N LEU A 136 -12.65 -6.21 -5.12
CA LEU A 136 -12.43 -5.06 -6.01
C LEU A 136 -11.63 -5.41 -7.27
N LEU A 137 -10.88 -6.52 -7.27
CA LEU A 137 -10.09 -6.97 -8.42
C LEU A 137 -10.98 -7.58 -9.52
N SER A 138 -11.96 -8.40 -9.15
CA SER A 138 -12.80 -9.15 -10.08
C SER A 138 -14.19 -9.45 -9.51
N GLY A 139 -15.14 -9.79 -10.39
CA GLY A 139 -16.51 -10.13 -10.01
C GLY A 139 -17.46 -8.93 -10.01
N GLU A 140 -18.59 -9.10 -9.32
CA GLU A 140 -19.73 -8.16 -9.32
C GLU A 140 -19.40 -6.78 -8.72
N HIS A 141 -18.52 -6.74 -7.72
CA HIS A 141 -18.15 -5.52 -7.02
C HIS A 141 -16.90 -4.84 -7.58
N LYS A 142 -16.36 -5.34 -8.69
CA LYS A 142 -15.29 -4.65 -9.42
C LYS A 142 -15.79 -3.26 -9.85
N ILE A 143 -14.97 -2.24 -9.62
CA ILE A 143 -15.22 -0.88 -10.09
C ILE A 143 -14.41 -0.65 -11.38
N ALA A 144 -15.09 -0.30 -12.46
CA ALA A 144 -14.46 -0.03 -13.75
C ALA A 144 -13.42 1.09 -13.64
N GLY A 145 -12.25 0.89 -14.25
CA GLY A 145 -11.14 1.86 -14.22
C GLY A 145 -10.37 1.96 -12.90
N LEU A 146 -10.89 1.40 -11.80
CA LEU A 146 -10.24 1.41 -10.49
C LEU A 146 -9.25 0.24 -10.36
N GLY A 147 -7.98 0.49 -10.70
CA GLY A 147 -6.93 -0.52 -10.60
C GLY A 147 -6.39 -0.72 -9.16
N PRO A 148 -5.63 -1.81 -8.93
CA PRO A 148 -5.08 -2.16 -7.62
C PRO A 148 -4.34 -1.04 -6.89
N ALA A 149 -3.52 -0.28 -7.62
CA ALA A 149 -2.76 0.83 -7.04
C ALA A 149 -3.63 1.89 -6.35
N PHE A 150 -4.90 2.02 -6.73
CA PHE A 150 -5.84 2.97 -6.15
C PHE A 150 -6.80 2.30 -5.18
N PHE A 151 -7.38 1.14 -5.51
CA PHE A 151 -8.28 0.49 -4.55
C PHE A 151 -7.55 0.02 -3.28
N THR A 152 -6.26 -0.35 -3.34
CA THR A 152 -5.54 -0.68 -2.08
C THR A 152 -5.33 0.54 -1.20
N LYS A 153 -5.38 1.76 -1.76
CA LYS A 153 -5.36 3.00 -0.95
C LYS A 153 -6.70 3.19 -0.24
N PHE A 154 -7.81 2.99 -0.94
CA PHE A 154 -9.13 2.96 -0.33
C PHE A 154 -9.20 1.91 0.80
N LEU A 155 -8.74 0.68 0.55
CA LEU A 155 -8.69 -0.38 1.58
C LEU A 155 -7.81 0.02 2.78
N TYR A 156 -6.60 0.53 2.53
CA TYR A 156 -5.68 0.97 3.59
C TYR A 156 -6.30 2.03 4.51
N PHE A 157 -6.99 3.04 3.94
CA PHE A 157 -7.61 4.08 4.75
C PHE A 157 -8.95 3.67 5.37
N THR A 158 -9.54 2.56 4.89
CA THR A 158 -10.69 1.93 5.56
C THR A 158 -10.23 1.15 6.80
N ASP A 159 -9.13 0.40 6.68
CA ASP A 159 -8.51 -0.36 7.76
C ASP A 159 -7.01 -0.57 7.48
N SER A 160 -6.15 -0.22 8.42
CA SER A 160 -4.69 -0.29 8.26
C SER A 160 -4.12 -1.71 8.31
N SER A 161 -4.96 -2.75 8.47
CA SER A 161 -4.59 -4.14 8.19
C SER A 161 -4.38 -4.40 6.70
N ALA A 162 -5.01 -3.63 5.81
CA ALA A 162 -4.65 -3.56 4.41
C ALA A 162 -3.40 -2.70 4.22
N LEU A 163 -2.58 -3.02 3.21
CA LEU A 163 -1.41 -2.23 2.82
C LEU A 163 -1.54 -1.74 1.37
N ILE A 164 -0.92 -0.61 1.05
CA ILE A 164 -0.91 0.00 -0.27
C ILE A 164 0.08 -0.73 -1.17
N LEU A 165 -0.41 -1.28 -2.29
CA LEU A 165 0.44 -1.82 -3.34
C LEU A 165 0.31 -0.98 -4.60
N ASP A 166 1.31 -0.14 -4.87
CA ASP A 166 1.43 0.61 -6.12
C ASP A 166 2.76 0.36 -6.83
N LYS A 167 3.01 1.05 -7.94
CA LYS A 167 4.22 0.85 -8.76
C LYS A 167 5.52 1.08 -7.98
N GLN A 168 5.52 1.98 -6.99
CA GLN A 168 6.72 2.27 -6.21
C GLN A 168 6.97 1.15 -5.21
N LEU A 169 5.92 0.68 -4.53
CA LEU A 169 6.04 -0.46 -3.63
C LEU A 169 6.36 -1.74 -4.39
N ALA A 170 5.72 -2.00 -5.53
CA ALA A 170 6.02 -3.15 -6.36
C ALA A 170 7.48 -3.16 -6.85
N ALA A 171 8.04 -1.99 -7.20
CA ALA A 171 9.45 -1.88 -7.53
C ALA A 171 10.36 -2.17 -6.32
N ALA A 172 10.00 -1.74 -5.11
CA ALA A 172 10.74 -2.09 -3.90
C ALA A 172 10.65 -3.60 -3.60
N MET A 173 9.47 -4.19 -3.74
CA MET A 173 9.23 -5.62 -3.58
C MET A 173 10.01 -6.46 -4.59
N ARG A 174 10.08 -6.00 -5.85
CA ARG A 174 10.89 -6.63 -6.89
C ARG A 174 12.33 -6.82 -6.45
N ARG A 175 12.94 -5.81 -5.81
CA ARG A 175 14.34 -5.84 -5.38
C ARG A 175 14.61 -6.86 -4.27
N PHE A 176 13.66 -7.05 -3.34
CA PHE A 176 13.78 -8.13 -2.35
C PHE A 176 13.80 -9.50 -3.00
N TRP A 177 12.97 -9.69 -4.05
CA TRP A 177 12.93 -10.92 -4.84
C TRP A 177 14.19 -11.10 -5.70
N GLU A 178 14.67 -10.04 -6.36
CA GLU A 178 15.93 -10.05 -7.14
C GLU A 178 17.12 -10.50 -6.28
N ARG A 179 17.26 -9.97 -5.06
CA ARG A 179 18.37 -10.34 -4.15
C ARG A 179 18.35 -11.80 -3.68
N ARG A 180 17.20 -12.48 -3.81
CA ARG A 180 16.98 -13.87 -3.37
C ARG A 180 16.76 -14.82 -4.56
N HIS A 181 16.81 -14.29 -5.77
CA HIS A 181 16.60 -15.01 -7.01
C HIS A 181 17.79 -15.92 -7.29
N THR A 182 17.51 -17.16 -7.68
CA THR A 182 18.49 -18.16 -8.09
C THR A 182 18.06 -18.80 -9.40
N ALA A 183 18.99 -19.51 -10.04
CA ALA A 183 18.69 -20.22 -11.28
C ALA A 183 17.51 -21.19 -11.08
N GLY A 184 16.47 -21.03 -11.91
CA GLY A 184 15.25 -21.84 -11.86
C GLY A 184 14.07 -21.18 -11.12
N ASP A 185 14.28 -20.05 -10.43
CA ASP A 185 13.17 -19.29 -9.85
C ASP A 185 12.45 -18.43 -10.93
N PRO A 186 11.14 -18.18 -10.77
CA PRO A 186 10.41 -17.23 -11.60
C PRO A 186 11.04 -15.84 -11.60
N ASP A 187 10.98 -15.16 -12.75
CA ASP A 187 11.54 -13.82 -12.93
C ASP A 187 10.85 -12.78 -12.01
N PRO A 188 11.59 -12.15 -11.07
CA PRO A 188 11.06 -11.09 -10.21
C PRO A 188 10.41 -9.93 -10.96
N GLU A 189 10.91 -9.58 -12.15
CA GLU A 189 10.31 -8.52 -12.96
C GLU A 189 8.89 -8.86 -13.37
N TRP A 190 8.66 -10.10 -13.79
CA TRP A 190 7.32 -10.57 -14.14
C TRP A 190 6.40 -10.63 -12.92
N LEU A 191 6.90 -11.11 -11.76
CA LEU A 191 6.10 -11.25 -10.54
C LEU A 191 5.57 -9.92 -9.99
N TRP A 192 6.35 -8.84 -10.13
CA TRP A 192 6.04 -7.52 -9.58
C TRP A 192 5.66 -6.49 -10.64
N ARG A 193 5.43 -6.91 -11.89
CA ARG A 193 5.07 -6.02 -12.99
C ARG A 193 3.72 -5.31 -12.73
N PRO A 194 3.66 -3.97 -12.77
CA PRO A 194 2.39 -3.24 -12.72
C PRO A 194 1.58 -3.45 -14.02
N PRO A 195 0.26 -3.18 -14.03
CA PRO A 195 -0.56 -2.64 -12.93
C PRO A 195 -1.45 -3.68 -12.23
N THR A 196 -1.47 -4.93 -12.72
CA THR A 196 -2.41 -5.98 -12.28
C THR A 196 -1.69 -7.05 -11.48
N TRP A 197 -1.56 -6.81 -10.17
CA TRP A 197 -1.12 -7.85 -9.25
C TRP A 197 -2.32 -8.76 -8.92
N SER A 198 -2.09 -10.07 -8.84
CA SER A 198 -3.12 -11.00 -8.41
C SER A 198 -3.38 -10.89 -6.91
N SER A 199 -4.54 -11.38 -6.44
CA SER A 199 -4.78 -11.51 -5.00
C SER A 199 -3.71 -12.38 -4.31
N TYR A 200 -3.20 -13.40 -5.01
CA TYR A 200 -2.06 -14.21 -4.54
C TYR A 200 -0.82 -13.35 -4.30
N ARG A 201 -0.42 -12.51 -5.27
CA ARG A 201 0.77 -11.65 -5.14
C ARG A 201 0.58 -10.62 -4.04
N TYR A 202 -0.63 -10.08 -3.87
CA TYR A 202 -0.97 -9.20 -2.76
C TYR A 202 -0.86 -9.91 -1.40
N HIS A 203 -1.31 -11.16 -1.29
CA HIS A 203 -1.14 -11.97 -0.07
C HIS A 203 0.34 -12.20 0.24
N VAL A 204 1.15 -12.59 -0.74
CA VAL A 204 2.60 -12.75 -0.58
C VAL A 204 3.26 -11.46 -0.09
N TYR A 205 2.85 -10.31 -0.64
CA TYR A 205 3.28 -9.00 -0.18
C TYR A 205 2.96 -8.78 1.31
N LEU A 206 1.70 -8.96 1.72
CA LEU A 206 1.30 -8.76 3.12
C LEU A 206 2.03 -9.71 4.09
N ALA A 207 2.23 -10.97 3.69
CA ALA A 207 2.95 -11.96 4.47
C ALA A 207 4.42 -11.54 4.67
N PHE A 208 5.10 -11.09 3.61
CA PHE A 208 6.47 -10.56 3.70
C PHE A 208 6.54 -9.35 4.63
N MET A 209 5.64 -8.38 4.48
CA MET A 209 5.60 -7.18 5.33
C MET A 209 5.37 -7.52 6.80
N THR A 210 4.50 -8.50 7.07
CA THR A 210 4.22 -8.99 8.43
C THR A 210 5.49 -9.63 9.03
N MET A 211 6.18 -10.47 8.28
CA MET A 211 7.42 -11.11 8.73
C MET A 211 8.52 -10.07 8.97
N ALA A 212 8.65 -9.09 8.08
CA ALA A 212 9.60 -8.00 8.22
C ALA A 212 9.34 -7.17 9.49
N ALA A 213 8.08 -6.83 9.77
CA ALA A 213 7.69 -6.12 10.99
C ALA A 213 8.00 -6.91 12.26
N ALA A 214 7.69 -8.22 12.25
CA ALA A 214 8.02 -9.10 13.37
C ALA A 214 9.54 -9.21 13.60
N ARG A 215 10.33 -9.26 12.52
CA ARG A 215 11.79 -9.36 12.59
C ARG A 215 12.46 -8.08 13.10
N LEU A 216 11.89 -6.92 12.77
CA LEU A 216 12.41 -5.62 13.18
C LEU A 216 12.00 -5.22 14.59
N SER A 217 10.82 -5.67 15.04
CA SER A 217 10.30 -5.34 16.36
C SER A 217 11.11 -5.99 17.47
N ASP A 218 11.33 -5.25 18.55
CA ASP A 218 11.88 -5.75 19.81
C ASP A 218 11.13 -5.13 21.00
N SER A 219 11.57 -5.41 22.23
CA SER A 219 10.91 -4.90 23.45
C SER A 219 10.98 -3.37 23.60
N SER A 220 11.91 -2.72 22.92
CA SER A 220 12.11 -1.26 22.98
C SER A 220 11.51 -0.52 21.80
N GLU A 221 11.32 -1.21 20.67
CA GLU A 221 10.97 -0.55 19.41
C GLU A 221 9.92 -1.36 18.64
N ALA A 222 8.69 -0.83 18.60
CA ALA A 222 7.61 -1.40 17.80
C ALA A 222 7.75 -1.03 16.32
N TRP A 223 7.62 -2.01 15.43
CA TRP A 223 7.54 -1.82 13.97
C TRP A 223 6.19 -2.28 13.45
N THR A 224 5.54 -1.42 12.66
CA THR A 224 4.28 -1.73 11.99
C THR A 224 4.51 -1.99 10.50
N THR A 225 3.64 -2.78 9.89
CA THR A 225 3.70 -3.10 8.47
C THR A 225 3.60 -1.86 7.57
N ASP A 226 2.78 -0.89 7.96
CA ASP A 226 2.61 0.37 7.25
C ASP A 226 3.78 1.35 7.44
N LEU A 227 4.52 1.26 8.55
CA LEU A 227 5.79 1.96 8.71
C LEU A 227 6.83 1.43 7.70
N ILE A 228 6.94 0.11 7.58
CA ILE A 228 7.86 -0.49 6.59
C ILE A 228 7.44 -0.10 5.17
N GLU A 229 6.14 -0.17 4.86
CA GLU A 229 5.60 0.27 3.56
C GLU A 229 6.00 1.72 3.28
N ARG A 230 5.82 2.59 4.28
CA ARG A 230 6.16 4.01 4.19
C ARG A 230 7.66 4.21 3.92
N LEU A 231 8.52 3.47 4.60
CA LEU A 231 9.96 3.56 4.41
C LEU A 231 10.39 3.03 3.03
N LEU A 232 9.72 2.03 2.48
CA LEU A 232 10.00 1.53 1.12
C LEU A 232 9.57 2.51 0.01
N PHE A 233 8.66 3.45 0.31
CA PHE A 233 8.11 4.36 -0.69
C PHE A 233 9.16 5.32 -1.28
N GLY A 234 9.42 5.20 -2.58
CA GLY A 234 10.14 6.20 -3.37
C GLY A 234 11.66 6.23 -3.17
N THR A 235 12.28 5.13 -2.73
CA THR A 235 13.74 5.09 -2.50
C THR A 235 14.30 3.68 -2.74
N PRO A 236 15.48 3.55 -3.37
CA PRO A 236 16.11 2.26 -3.58
C PRO A 236 16.60 1.62 -2.27
N LEU A 237 16.37 0.30 -2.12
CA LEU A 237 17.12 -0.60 -1.23
C LEU A 237 18.66 -0.44 -1.38
N PRO A 238 19.44 -0.79 -0.34
CA PRO A 238 20.89 -0.86 -0.46
C PRO A 238 21.30 -1.85 -1.57
N SER A 239 22.43 -1.57 -2.20
CA SER A 239 23.02 -2.41 -3.26
C SER A 239 23.44 -3.76 -2.72
#